data_AF-A0A8H2VU33-F1
#
_entry.id   AF-A0A8H2VU33-F1
#
_cell.length_a   1.000
_cell.length_b   1.000
_cell.length_c   1.000
_cell.angle_alpha   90.00
_cell.angle_beta   90.00
_cell.angle_gamma   90.00
#
_symmetry.space_group_name_H-M   'P 1'
#
loop_
_entity.id
_entity.type
_entity.pdbx_description
1 polymer ?
#
loop_
_entity_poly.entity_id
_entity_poly.type
_entity_poly.pdbx_seq_one_letter_code
_entity_poly.pdbx_strand_id
1 'polypeptide(L)' 'MLRENTHYNPHSHDGLTTHLIVNGQLTITYPKDEDAQKVTYGVGDRIDVDAGRVHEVWIGPEGCTYVIGE' A
#
# COMPACT_ATOMS: atom_id res chain seq x y z
N MET A 1 -7.74 8.96 -6.51
CA MET A 1 -8.45 8.63 -5.26
C MET A 1 -8.95 7.21 -5.36
N LEU A 2 -8.47 6.34 -4.49
CA LEU A 2 -8.99 4.97 -4.33
C LEU A 2 -10.23 4.99 -3.44
N ARG A 3 -11.19 4.11 -3.76
CA ARG A 3 -12.48 4.05 -3.05
C ARG A 3 -12.30 3.45 -1.66
N GLU A 4 -13.12 3.91 -0.74
CA GLU A 4 -13.24 3.38 0.62
C GLU A 4 -13.41 1.85 0.64
N ASN A 5 -12.83 1.20 1.65
CA ASN A 5 -12.97 -0.23 1.91
C ASN A 5 -12.60 -1.14 0.72
N THR A 6 -11.84 -0.63 -0.25
CA THR A 6 -11.35 -1.42 -1.37
C THR A 6 -10.21 -2.32 -0.92
N HIS A 7 -10.19 -3.55 -1.43
CA HIS A 7 -9.14 -4.54 -1.19
C HIS A 7 -8.46 -4.89 -2.52
N TYR A 8 -7.13 -4.81 -2.54
CA TYR A 8 -6.28 -5.22 -3.65
C TYR A 8 -5.60 -6.53 -3.28
N ASN A 9 -5.90 -7.57 -4.06
CA ASN A 9 -5.31 -8.91 -3.91
C ASN A 9 -3.77 -8.86 -3.98
N PRO A 10 -3.07 -9.88 -3.47
CA PRO A 10 -1.61 -9.95 -3.53
C PRO A 10 -1.06 -9.75 -4.95
N HIS A 11 -0.15 -8.79 -5.13
CA HIS A 11 0.50 -8.48 -6.40
C HIS A 11 1.91 -7.90 -6.20
N SER A 12 2.65 -7.69 -7.28
CA SER A 12 4.01 -7.11 -7.30
C SER A 12 4.21 -6.28 -8.56
N HIS A 13 5.22 -5.39 -8.52
CA HIS A 13 5.67 -4.59 -9.65
C HIS A 13 7.09 -4.97 -10.05
N ASP A 14 7.48 -4.68 -11.29
CA ASP A 14 8.82 -4.98 -11.81
C ASP A 14 9.88 -3.99 -11.31
N GLY A 15 9.47 -2.79 -10.93
CA GLY A 15 10.31 -1.72 -10.39
C GLY A 15 10.08 -1.45 -8.90
N LEU A 16 10.93 -0.59 -8.31
CA LEU A 16 10.67 -0.01 -7.00
C LEU A 16 9.42 0.86 -7.10
N THR A 17 8.43 0.60 -6.24
CA THR A 17 7.23 1.43 -6.18
C THR A 17 7.22 2.25 -4.90
N THR A 18 7.16 3.58 -5.03
CA THR A 18 7.02 4.51 -3.90
C THR A 18 5.60 5.06 -3.83
N HIS A 19 4.97 4.94 -2.66
CA HIS A 19 3.67 5.53 -2.36
C HIS A 19 3.84 6.66 -1.33
N LEU A 20 3.43 7.88 -1.65
CA LEU A 20 3.33 8.98 -0.70
C LEU A 20 1.86 9.34 -0.48
N ILE A 21 1.35 9.09 0.73
CA ILE A 21 -0.06 9.33 1.04
C ILE A 21 -0.31 10.82 1.25
N VAL A 22 -1.27 11.37 0.52
CA VAL A 22 -1.66 12.78 0.58
C VAL A 22 -3.07 12.98 1.15
N ASN A 23 -3.90 11.93 1.20
CA ASN A 23 -5.20 11.94 1.89
C ASN A 23 -5.63 10.51 2.28
N GLY A 24 -6.30 10.34 3.42
CA GLY A 24 -6.83 9.05 3.87
C GLY A 24 -5.75 8.10 4.40
N GLN A 25 -6.04 6.79 4.32
CA GLN A 25 -5.16 5.75 4.86
C GLN A 25 -5.20 4.46 4.03
N LEU A 26 -4.11 3.70 4.07
CA LEU A 26 -4.04 2.35 3.53
C LEU A 26 -3.38 1.42 4.55
N THR A 27 -3.83 0.17 4.58
CA THR A 27 -3.18 -0.92 5.29
C THR A 27 -2.49 -1.83 4.28
N ILE A 28 -1.22 -2.17 4.51
CA ILE A 28 -0.43 -3.05 3.65
C ILE A 28 0.13 -4.23 4.46
N THR A 29 0.24 -5.40 3.83
CA THR A 29 1.03 -6.54 4.33
C THR A 29 1.85 -7.15 3.20
N TYR A 30 2.89 -7.88 3.57
CA TYR A 30 3.77 -8.62 2.66
C TYR A 30 3.58 -10.12 2.92
N PRO A 31 2.59 -10.78 2.27
CA PRO A 31 2.14 -12.12 2.67
C PRO A 31 3.16 -13.24 2.44
N LYS A 32 4.30 -12.95 1.80
CA LYS A 32 5.41 -13.90 1.61
C LYS A 32 6.50 -13.77 2.67
N ASP A 33 6.44 -12.77 3.54
CA ASP A 33 7.40 -12.59 4.63
C ASP A 33 7.04 -13.53 5.79
N GLU A 34 8.04 -14.10 6.47
CA GLU A 34 7.83 -15.09 7.54
C GLU A 34 6.95 -14.56 8.69
N ASP A 35 7.10 -13.28 9.05
CA ASP A 35 6.37 -12.62 10.14
C ASP A 35 5.41 -11.53 9.62
N ALA A 36 4.75 -11.78 8.48
CA ALA A 36 3.91 -10.79 7.80
C ALA A 36 2.92 -10.07 8.74
N GLN A 37 3.12 -8.75 8.92
CA GLN A 37 2.22 -7.88 9.69
C GLN A 37 1.43 -6.96 8.77
N LYS A 38 0.18 -6.69 9.14
CA LYS A 38 -0.59 -5.59 8.56
C LYS A 38 -0.18 -4.29 9.22
N VAL A 39 0.25 -3.32 8.43
CA VAL A 39 0.63 -1.98 8.90
C VAL A 39 -0.23 -0.95 8.20
N THR A 40 -0.80 -0.03 8.97
CA THR A 40 -1.60 1.08 8.43
C THR A 40 -0.77 2.35 8.38
N TYR A 41 -0.81 3.02 7.23
CA TYR A 41 -0.13 4.28 6.94
C TYR A 41 -1.16 5.35 6.58
N GLY A 42 -0.87 6.59 6.96
CA GLY A 42 -1.71 7.77 6.75
C GLY A 42 -0.97 8.90 6.05
N VAL A 43 -1.58 10.09 6.05
CA VAL A 43 -1.08 11.28 5.36
C VAL A 43 0.36 11.62 5.79
N GLY A 44 1.24 11.81 4.81
CA GLY A 44 2.66 12.12 5.01
C GLY A 44 3.56 10.89 5.05
N ASP A 45 3.00 9.69 5.23
CA ASP A 45 3.79 8.46 5.20
C ASP A 45 4.26 8.14 3.78
N ARG A 46 5.52 7.73 3.69
CA ARG A 46 6.15 7.17 2.49
C ARG A 46 6.33 5.68 2.67
N ILE A 47 5.87 4.91 1.69
CA ILE A 47 6.02 3.46 1.64
C ILE A 47 6.75 3.11 0.36
N ASP A 48 7.93 2.51 0.51
CA ASP A 48 8.68 1.93 -0.61
C ASP A 48 8.44 0.42 -0.62
N VAL A 49 8.03 -0.10 -1.78
CA VAL A 49 7.85 -1.54 -2.03
C VAL A 49 8.91 -1.97 -3.03
N ASP A 50 9.82 -2.85 -2.59
CA ASP A 50 10.90 -3.35 -3.44
C ASP A 50 10.36 -4.07 -4.68
N ALA A 51 11.13 -3.99 -5.78
CA ALA A 51 10.84 -4.70 -7.01
C ALA A 51 10.62 -6.21 -6.77
N GLY A 52 9.52 -6.74 -7.30
CA GLY A 52 9.12 -8.14 -7.14
C GLY A 52 8.58 -8.52 -5.76
N ARG A 53 8.57 -7.61 -4.77
CA ARG A 53 7.99 -7.90 -3.45
C ARG A 53 6.47 -7.96 -3.55
N VAL A 54 5.90 -9.08 -3.11
CA VAL A 54 4.45 -9.27 -3.13
C VAL A 54 3.83 -8.52 -1.96
N HIS A 55 2.86 -7.67 -2.24
CA HIS A 55 2.13 -6.91 -1.24
C HIS A 55 0.62 -6.99 -1.48
N GLU A 56 -0.15 -6.79 -0.41
CA GLU A 56 -1.61 -6.83 -0.40
C GLU A 56 -2.12 -5.62 0.38
N VAL A 57 -3.15 -4.96 -0.12
CA VAL A 57 -3.54 -3.61 0.35
C VAL A 57 -5.04 -3.51 0.64
N TRP A 58 -5.39 -2.85 1.74
CA TRP A 58 -6.75 -2.44 2.10
C TRP A 58 -6.82 -0.93 2.22
N ILE A 59 -7.84 -0.32 1.62
CA ILE A 59 -8.08 1.12 1.71
C ILE A 59 -9.01 1.41 2.89
N GLY A 60 -8.65 2.41 3.68
CA GLY A 60 -9.44 2.82 4.84
C GLY A 60 -10.86 3.30 4.51
N PRO A 61 -11.69 3.55 5.54
CA PRO A 61 -13.10 3.89 5.39
C PRO A 61 -13.35 5.26 4.72
N GLU A 62 -12.35 6.13 4.64
CA GLU A 62 -12.44 7.45 3.99
C GLU A 62 -11.83 7.46 2.56
N GLY A 63 -11.44 6.30 2.06
CA GLY A 63 -10.63 6.19 0.84
C GLY A 63 -9.16 6.51 1.08
N CYS A 64 -8.38 6.57 0.00
CA CYS A 64 -6.98 6.97 0.04
C CYS A 64 -6.56 7.64 -1.27
N THR A 65 -5.77 8.70 -1.19
CA THR A 65 -5.08 9.30 -2.33
C THR A 65 -3.60 9.37 -2.00
N TYR A 66 -2.79 8.88 -2.94
CA TYR A 66 -1.33 8.92 -2.86
C TYR A 66 -0.74 9.29 -4.22
N VAL A 67 0.49 9.79 -4.19
CA VAL A 67 1.36 9.88 -5.36
C VAL A 67 2.12 8.56 -5.48
N ILE A 68 2.21 8.02 -6.68
CA ILE A 68 2.98 6.81 -6.98
C ILE A 68 4.15 7.16 -7.89
N GLY A 69 5.35 6.68 -7.53
CA GLY A 69 6.49 6.58 -8.43
C GLY A 69 6.76 5.11 -8.72
N GLU A 70 6.90 4.75 -9.99
CA GLU A 70 7.14 3.38 -10.48
C GLU A 70 8.16 3.41 -11.62
#